data_AF-A0A2J8U5D2-F1
#
_entry.id   AF-A0A2J8U5D2-F1
#
_cell.length_a   1.000
_cell.length_b   1.000
_cell.length_c   1.000
_cell.angle_alpha   90.00
_cell.angle_beta   90.00
_cell.angle_gamma   90.00
#
_symmetry.space_group_name_H-M   'P 1'
#
loop_
_entity.id
_entity.type
_entity.pdbx_description
1 polymer ?
#
loop_
_entity_poly.entity_id
_entity_poly.type
_entity_poly.pdbx_seq_one_letter_code
_entity_poly.pdbx_strand_id
1 'polypeptide(L)'
;TVCELCFVKLKLLMIAIEYKSANRESRILINPGNHLKIQEGTLGFFIASDAKEVKRPPQLCLTLADQKRAFFYCKACHDDITDPKRIKKCGCKRLEDEQPSTLSPKKKQRNGGMRNSPNSSPKLMRHDPLLIPGNDQIDNMDSNVKKYDSTGMFHWCAAKEIEKVILTRSEAAMTVLSGHVVVCIFGDVSSALIGLRNLVMPLRASNFHYHELKHIVFVGSIEYLKREWETLHNFPKVSILPGTPLSRADLRAVNINLCDMCVILSANQNNIDDTSLQDKECILASLNIKSMQFDDSIGVLQANSQGFTPPGMDRSSPDNSPVHGMLRQPSITTGVNIPIITELVNDTNVQFLDQDDDDDPDTELYLTQPFACGTAFAVSVLDSLMSATYFNDNILTLIRTLVTGGATPELEALIAEENALRGGYSTPQTLANRDRCRVAQLALLDGPFADLGDGGCYGDLFCKALKTYNMLCFGIYRLRDAHLSTPSQCTKRYVITNPPYEFELVPTDLIFCLMQFDHNAGQSRASLSHSSHSSQSSSKKSSSVHSIPSTANRQNRPKSRESRDKQKYVQEERL
;
A
#
# COMPACT_ATOMS: atom_id res chain seq x y z
N THR A 1 3.79 -9.80 18.81
CA THR A 1 3.68 -9.77 20.29
C THR A 1 3.93 -8.38 20.87
N VAL A 2 5.00 -7.67 20.52
CA VAL A 2 5.26 -6.32 21.10
C VAL A 2 4.30 -5.25 20.57
N CYS A 3 4.06 -5.16 19.26
CA CYS A 3 3.11 -4.17 18.72
C CYS A 3 1.69 -4.38 19.27
N GLU A 4 1.25 -5.64 19.40
CA GLU A 4 -0.02 -6.01 20.05
C GLU A 4 -0.06 -5.53 21.51
N LEU A 5 0.98 -5.79 22.29
CA LEU A 5 1.06 -5.33 23.67
C LEU A 5 1.01 -3.79 23.76
N CYS A 6 1.74 -3.08 22.89
CA CYS A 6 1.70 -1.62 22.83
C CYS A 6 0.29 -1.11 22.49
N PHE A 7 -0.38 -1.72 21.53
CA PHE A 7 -1.70 -1.29 21.10
C PHE A 7 -2.77 -1.59 22.16
N VAL A 8 -2.84 -2.83 22.65
CA VAL A 8 -3.88 -3.30 23.58
C VAL A 8 -3.69 -2.72 24.98
N LYS A 9 -2.47 -2.78 25.53
CA LYS A 9 -2.20 -2.39 26.93
C LYS A 9 -1.76 -0.95 27.07
N LEU A 10 -1.01 -0.41 26.12
CA LEU A 10 -0.44 0.95 26.23
C LEU A 10 -1.23 1.99 25.43
N LYS A 11 -2.14 1.56 24.55
CA LYS A 11 -2.84 2.41 23.57
C LYS A 11 -1.88 3.21 22.68
N LEU A 12 -0.75 2.58 22.32
CA LEU A 12 0.29 3.14 21.45
C LEU A 12 0.42 2.31 20.18
N LEU A 13 0.36 2.96 19.02
CA LEU A 13 0.55 2.29 17.73
C LEU A 13 2.01 2.37 17.31
N MET A 14 2.77 1.28 17.48
CA MET A 14 4.18 1.20 17.05
C MET A 14 4.29 0.89 15.56
N ILE A 15 4.89 1.77 14.76
CA ILE A 15 4.96 1.62 13.29
C ILE A 15 6.32 1.13 12.80
N ALA A 16 7.39 1.54 13.45
CA ALA A 16 8.75 1.22 13.03
C ALA A 16 9.69 1.09 14.23
N ILE A 17 10.87 0.53 13.99
CA ILE A 17 11.96 0.48 14.95
C ILE A 17 13.28 0.89 14.32
N GLU A 18 14.21 1.40 15.13
CA GLU A 18 15.60 1.58 14.75
C GLU A 18 16.38 0.28 14.96
N TYR A 19 16.92 -0.26 13.87
CA TYR A 19 17.78 -1.42 13.87
C TYR A 19 19.24 -0.99 13.71
N LYS A 20 20.09 -1.39 14.65
CA LYS A 20 21.53 -1.16 14.60
C LYS A 20 22.23 -2.41 14.10
N SER A 21 22.83 -2.33 12.92
CA SER A 21 23.62 -3.43 12.37
C SER A 21 24.99 -3.55 13.06
N ALA A 22 25.65 -4.70 12.92
CA ALA A 22 27.01 -4.94 13.43
C ALA A 22 28.04 -3.91 12.93
N ASN A 23 27.77 -3.30 11.77
CA ASN A 23 28.60 -2.25 11.17
C ASN A 23 28.37 -0.85 11.79
N ARG A 24 27.59 -0.73 12.87
CA ARG A 24 27.21 0.52 13.55
C ARG A 24 26.37 1.49 12.71
N GLU A 25 25.84 1.04 11.57
CA GLU A 25 24.82 1.78 10.83
C GLU A 25 23.44 1.54 11.45
N SER A 26 22.76 2.63 11.81
CA SER A 26 21.35 2.62 12.21
C SER A 26 20.46 2.68 10.97
N ARG A 27 19.47 1.80 10.88
CA ARG A 27 18.46 1.78 9.82
C ARG A 27 17.07 1.74 10.44
N ILE A 28 16.12 2.47 9.86
CA ILE A 28 14.72 2.41 10.28
C ILE A 28 14.04 1.26 9.54
N LEU A 29 13.46 0.32 10.29
CA LEU A 29 12.69 -0.78 9.76
C LEU A 29 11.21 -0.57 10.07
N ILE A 30 10.41 -0.46 9.01
CA ILE A 30 8.96 -0.26 9.09
C ILE A 30 8.28 -1.62 9.18
N ASN A 31 7.48 -1.83 10.23
CA ASN A 31 6.77 -3.07 10.54
C ASN A 31 7.61 -4.35 10.26
N PRO A 32 8.73 -4.57 10.98
CA PRO A 32 9.55 -5.76 10.76
C PRO A 32 8.80 -7.05 11.11
N GLY A 33 9.08 -8.13 10.37
CA GLY A 33 8.48 -9.44 10.60
C GLY A 33 8.98 -10.15 11.87
N ASN A 34 8.37 -11.30 12.18
CA ASN A 34 8.63 -12.07 13.42
C ASN A 34 10.07 -12.63 13.57
N HIS A 35 10.82 -12.66 12.47
CA HIS A 35 12.21 -13.09 12.43
C HIS A 35 13.14 -12.11 13.19
N LEU A 36 12.77 -10.83 13.25
CA LEU A 36 13.54 -9.82 13.94
C LEU A 36 13.13 -9.74 15.41
N LYS A 37 14.12 -9.80 16.31
CA LYS A 37 13.92 -9.59 17.75
C LYS A 37 14.38 -8.20 18.15
N ILE A 38 13.56 -7.52 18.95
CA ILE A 38 13.88 -6.21 19.51
C ILE A 38 15.05 -6.38 20.49
N GLN A 39 16.06 -5.53 20.35
CA GLN A 39 17.24 -5.51 21.22
C GLN A 39 17.08 -4.44 22.30
N GLU A 40 17.87 -4.53 23.36
CA GLU A 40 17.91 -3.47 24.36
C GLU A 40 18.46 -2.17 23.73
N GLY A 41 17.83 -1.04 24.06
CA GLY A 41 18.18 0.27 23.50
C GLY A 41 17.66 0.53 22.08
N THR A 42 16.84 -0.36 21.50
CA THR A 42 16.12 -0.11 20.24
C THR A 42 15.13 1.06 20.38
N LEU A 43 15.18 2.02 19.46
CA LEU A 43 14.17 3.07 19.34
C LEU A 43 12.91 2.52 18.68
N GLY A 44 11.74 2.81 19.26
CA GLY A 44 10.45 2.57 18.61
C GLY A 44 9.83 3.88 18.14
N PHE A 45 9.19 3.84 16.97
CA PHE A 45 8.40 4.94 16.42
C PHE A 45 6.93 4.66 16.63
N PHE A 46 6.21 5.61 17.23
CA PHE A 46 4.81 5.44 17.62
C PHE A 46 3.94 6.57 17.10
N ILE A 47 2.70 6.26 16.70
CA ILE A 47 1.61 7.23 16.57
C ILE A 47 0.82 7.24 17.88
N ALA A 48 0.60 8.45 18.41
CA ALA A 48 -0.07 8.69 19.67
C ALA A 48 -0.77 10.07 19.63
N SER A 49 -1.75 10.27 20.49
CA SER A 49 -2.63 11.46 20.50
C SER A 49 -2.04 12.68 21.19
N ASP A 50 -1.07 12.51 22.10
CA ASP A 50 -0.43 13.61 22.82
C ASP A 50 1.11 13.42 22.84
N ALA A 51 1.87 14.51 22.68
CA ALA A 51 3.34 14.50 22.81
C ALA A 51 3.82 14.06 24.20
N LYS A 52 2.94 14.12 25.22
CA LYS A 52 3.15 13.46 26.52
C LYS A 52 3.48 11.97 26.35
N GLU A 53 2.98 11.33 25.30
CA GLU A 53 3.00 9.88 25.06
C GLU A 53 4.32 9.31 24.50
N VAL A 54 5.22 10.12 23.88
CA VAL A 54 6.36 9.56 23.08
C VAL A 54 7.74 10.25 23.24
N LYS A 55 7.94 11.27 24.09
CA LYS A 55 9.22 12.06 24.05
C LYS A 55 10.40 11.51 24.86
N ARG A 56 11.57 11.24 24.24
CA ARG A 56 12.92 11.01 24.87
C ARG A 56 13.44 12.26 25.59
N PRO A 57 14.16 12.14 26.73
CA PRO A 57 14.88 13.26 27.32
C PRO A 57 16.33 13.33 26.81
N PRO A 58 16.82 14.52 26.40
CA PRO A 58 18.04 15.08 26.94
C PRO A 58 17.71 15.83 28.23
N GLN A 59 18.68 15.94 29.12
CA GLN A 59 18.60 16.55 30.46
C GLN A 59 17.71 17.82 30.54
N LEU A 60 16.90 17.89 31.61
CA LEU A 60 16.09 19.05 32.05
C LEU A 60 14.91 19.50 31.14
N CYS A 61 13.73 18.92 31.37
CA CYS A 61 12.52 19.73 31.56
C CYS A 61 11.37 18.92 32.18
N LEU A 62 10.67 19.55 33.12
CA LEU A 62 9.55 19.04 33.89
C LEU A 62 8.27 18.98 33.03
N THR A 63 7.82 17.76 32.70
CA THR A 63 6.41 17.29 32.55
C THR A 63 6.44 15.89 31.91
N LEU A 64 6.86 14.90 32.72
CA LEU A 64 7.28 13.55 32.31
C LEU A 64 6.29 12.50 32.83
N ALA A 65 5.18 12.24 32.13
CA ALA A 65 4.21 11.21 32.54
C ALA A 65 4.16 9.99 31.61
N ASP A 66 4.15 10.13 30.28
CA ASP A 66 3.63 9.03 29.44
C ASP A 66 4.67 8.30 28.56
N GLN A 67 5.85 8.88 28.28
CA GLN A 67 7.02 8.13 27.74
C GLN A 67 7.48 6.98 28.67
N LYS A 68 7.14 7.14 29.95
CA LYS A 68 7.35 6.19 31.02
C LYS A 68 6.66 4.85 30.78
N ARG A 69 5.55 4.80 30.03
CA ARG A 69 4.73 3.58 29.98
C ARG A 69 5.40 2.47 29.17
N ALA A 70 5.84 2.75 27.94
CA ALA A 70 6.59 1.77 27.14
C ALA A 70 7.97 1.45 27.77
N PHE A 71 8.66 2.45 28.32
CA PHE A 71 9.99 2.29 28.91
C PHE A 71 10.00 1.67 30.32
N PHE A 72 8.94 1.86 31.10
CA PHE A 72 8.75 1.28 32.44
C PHE A 72 7.80 0.08 32.45
N TYR A 73 7.22 -0.29 31.30
CA TYR A 73 6.40 -1.50 31.24
C TYR A 73 7.26 -2.68 31.70
N CYS A 74 6.76 -3.39 32.69
CA CYS A 74 7.38 -4.56 33.24
C CYS A 74 6.26 -5.57 33.40
N LYS A 75 6.38 -6.71 32.71
CA LYS A 75 5.32 -7.72 32.72
C LYS A 75 4.97 -8.14 34.14
N ALA A 76 5.97 -8.44 34.98
CA ALA A 76 5.74 -8.86 36.37
C ALA A 76 5.03 -7.81 37.23
N CYS A 77 5.30 -6.53 36.97
CA CYS A 77 4.82 -5.42 37.79
C CYS A 77 3.50 -4.82 37.21
N HIS A 78 3.20 -4.99 35.90
CA HIS A 78 2.14 -4.27 35.19
C HIS A 78 1.20 -5.14 34.31
N ASP A 79 1.25 -6.48 34.39
CA ASP A 79 0.42 -7.36 33.55
C ASP A 79 -1.09 -7.10 33.71
N ASP A 80 -1.53 -6.97 34.96
CA ASP A 80 -2.95 -6.83 35.33
C ASP A 80 -3.47 -5.38 35.28
N ILE A 81 -2.63 -4.43 34.87
CA ILE A 81 -3.04 -3.03 34.76
C ILE A 81 -3.86 -2.85 33.49
N THR A 82 -5.12 -2.42 33.65
CA THR A 82 -6.06 -2.11 32.57
C THR A 82 -6.02 -0.66 32.14
N ASP A 83 -5.78 0.27 33.08
CA ASP A 83 -5.62 1.70 32.78
C ASP A 83 -4.13 2.03 32.51
N PRO A 84 -3.75 2.41 31.28
CA PRO A 84 -2.38 2.75 30.93
C PRO A 84 -1.77 3.86 31.80
N LYS A 85 -2.59 4.78 32.34
CA LYS A 85 -2.11 5.91 33.18
C LYS A 85 -1.50 5.45 34.52
N ARG A 86 -1.76 4.20 34.93
CA ARG A 86 -1.25 3.62 36.18
C ARG A 86 0.16 3.02 36.03
N ILE A 87 0.67 2.89 34.80
CA ILE A 87 1.99 2.32 34.52
C ILE A 87 3.07 3.35 34.91
N LYS A 88 3.81 3.06 35.99
CA LYS A 88 4.87 3.92 36.56
C LYS A 88 6.19 3.16 36.68
N LYS A 89 7.27 3.84 37.05
CA LYS A 89 8.57 3.19 37.28
C LYS A 89 8.39 2.17 38.40
N CYS A 90 8.60 0.90 38.11
CA CYS A 90 8.59 -0.16 39.09
C CYS A 90 9.99 -0.37 39.72
N GLY A 91 10.03 -1.00 40.90
CA GLY A 91 11.29 -1.40 41.57
C GLY A 91 11.90 -2.70 41.03
N CYS A 92 11.26 -3.32 40.02
CA CYS A 92 11.76 -4.49 39.32
C CYS A 92 13.17 -4.14 38.73
N LYS A 93 14.25 -4.79 39.20
CA LYS A 93 15.62 -4.54 38.71
C LYS A 93 15.74 -4.96 37.24
N ARG A 94 16.36 -4.12 36.39
CA ARG A 94 16.80 -4.55 35.06
C ARG A 94 17.92 -5.58 35.25
N LEU A 95 17.97 -6.61 34.41
CA LEU A 95 18.83 -7.79 34.57
C LEU A 95 20.36 -7.53 34.54
N GLU A 96 20.83 -6.27 34.58
CA GLU A 96 22.25 -5.89 34.47
C GLU A 96 22.81 -5.09 35.66
N ASP A 97 22.24 -5.17 36.86
CA ASP A 97 22.88 -4.61 38.07
C ASP A 97 23.95 -5.54 38.69
N GLU A 98 24.35 -6.61 38.01
CA GLU A 98 25.49 -7.47 38.38
C GLU A 98 26.55 -7.47 37.26
N GLN A 99 27.35 -6.41 37.21
CA GLN A 99 28.77 -6.57 36.85
C GLN A 99 29.62 -6.24 38.09
N PRO A 100 30.45 -7.17 38.59
CA PRO A 100 31.34 -6.90 39.69
C PRO A 100 32.45 -5.93 39.26
N SER A 101 32.61 -4.88 40.05
CA SER A 101 33.68 -3.90 39.98
C SER A 101 35.04 -4.55 40.26
N THR A 102 35.86 -4.75 39.23
CA THR A 102 37.29 -5.06 39.42
C THR A 102 38.17 -4.10 38.63
N LEU A 103 38.69 -3.12 39.37
CA LEU A 103 40.07 -2.63 39.37
C LEU A 103 40.75 -2.29 38.01
N SER A 104 40.97 -0.99 37.83
CA SER A 104 41.87 -0.39 36.85
C SER A 104 43.31 -0.92 36.94
N PRO A 105 44.04 -1.04 35.82
CA PRO A 105 45.51 -1.03 35.86
C PRO A 105 46.08 0.31 35.37
N LYS A 106 46.91 0.92 36.23
CA LYS A 106 47.80 2.04 35.90
C LYS A 106 48.91 1.59 34.94
N LYS A 107 49.27 2.50 34.03
CA LYS A 107 50.46 2.47 33.16
C LYS A 107 51.74 2.13 33.93
N LYS A 108 52.57 1.24 33.37
CA LYS A 108 54.02 1.21 33.63
C LYS A 108 54.76 0.86 32.33
N GLN A 109 55.63 1.77 31.89
CA GLN A 109 56.57 1.60 30.78
C GLN A 109 57.57 0.48 31.08
N ARG A 110 57.94 -0.31 30.06
CA ARG A 110 59.36 -0.65 29.81
C ARG A 110 59.58 -1.21 28.39
N ASN A 111 60.69 -0.80 27.80
CA ASN A 111 61.21 -1.09 26.45
C ASN A 111 61.58 -2.55 26.20
N GLY A 112 61.52 -2.94 24.92
CA GLY A 112 62.60 -3.67 24.24
C GLY A 112 62.19 -4.99 23.56
N GLY A 113 62.43 -5.10 22.24
CA GLY A 113 62.63 -6.41 21.59
C GLY A 113 62.04 -6.56 20.18
N MET A 114 62.89 -6.35 19.18
CA MET A 114 62.69 -6.64 17.75
C MET A 114 62.21 -8.08 17.42
N ARG A 115 61.33 -8.26 16.42
CA ARG A 115 61.58 -8.96 15.12
C ARG A 115 60.30 -9.46 14.41
N ASN A 116 60.13 -8.94 13.19
CA ASN A 116 59.78 -9.56 11.89
C ASN A 116 58.59 -10.54 11.76
N SER A 117 57.63 -10.15 10.91
CA SER A 117 56.80 -11.04 10.05
C SER A 117 57.66 -11.72 8.96
N PRO A 118 57.22 -12.82 8.30
CA PRO A 118 56.34 -12.66 7.12
C PRO A 118 55.33 -13.80 6.83
N ASN A 119 54.37 -13.46 5.95
CA ASN A 119 53.45 -14.26 5.11
C ASN A 119 53.61 -15.78 4.99
N SER A 120 52.46 -16.49 4.95
CA SER A 120 52.11 -17.44 3.86
C SER A 120 50.68 -18.02 4.00
N SER A 121 49.97 -18.08 2.87
CA SER A 121 48.81 -18.98 2.61
C SER A 121 49.29 -20.11 1.66
N PRO A 122 48.51 -21.14 1.21
CA PRO A 122 47.11 -21.52 1.49
C PRO A 122 46.81 -23.06 1.54
N LYS A 123 45.51 -23.40 1.64
CA LYS A 123 44.76 -24.62 1.21
C LYS A 123 44.79 -25.92 2.06
N LEU A 124 43.59 -26.41 2.40
CA LEU A 124 43.15 -27.76 2.04
C LEU A 124 41.61 -27.90 2.06
N MET A 125 41.08 -28.43 0.96
CA MET A 125 39.68 -28.79 0.74
C MET A 125 39.36 -30.18 1.32
N ARG A 126 38.09 -30.40 1.68
CA ARG A 126 37.48 -31.73 1.68
C ARG A 126 36.13 -31.66 0.97
N HIS A 127 36.03 -32.35 -0.15
CA HIS A 127 34.80 -32.81 -0.79
C HIS A 127 34.66 -34.31 -0.52
N ASP A 128 33.42 -34.80 -0.44
CA ASP A 128 33.04 -36.13 -0.93
C ASP A 128 31.52 -36.13 -1.28
N PRO A 129 31.03 -37.03 -2.15
CA PRO A 129 30.28 -36.64 -3.34
C PRO A 129 28.97 -37.44 -3.51
N LEU A 130 28.37 -37.28 -4.70
CA LEU A 130 27.33 -38.09 -5.35
C LEU A 130 25.90 -37.63 -5.13
N LEU A 131 25.38 -36.87 -6.10
CA LEU A 131 24.20 -37.24 -6.90
C LEU A 131 24.27 -36.50 -8.27
N ILE A 132 23.74 -37.16 -9.29
CA ILE A 132 23.94 -37.00 -10.74
C ILE A 132 23.18 -35.77 -11.31
N PRO A 133 23.70 -35.05 -12.33
CA PRO A 133 23.11 -33.80 -12.82
C PRO A 133 21.92 -34.05 -13.76
N GLY A 134 20.79 -33.40 -13.47
CA GLY A 134 19.61 -33.38 -14.34
C GLY A 134 19.05 -31.97 -14.45
N ASN A 135 19.23 -31.35 -15.63
CA ASN A 135 18.38 -30.29 -16.20
C ASN A 135 18.43 -28.83 -15.66
N ASP A 136 19.58 -28.29 -15.25
CA ASP A 136 19.74 -26.84 -14.93
C ASP A 136 19.94 -25.91 -16.14
N GLN A 137 19.64 -26.33 -17.37
CA GLN A 137 19.95 -25.54 -18.58
C GLN A 137 18.83 -24.61 -19.08
N ILE A 138 17.71 -24.49 -18.36
CA ILE A 138 16.59 -23.62 -18.79
C ILE A 138 16.46 -22.34 -17.92
N ASP A 139 16.92 -22.35 -16.66
CA ASP A 139 16.84 -21.17 -15.78
C ASP A 139 18.03 -20.20 -15.91
N ASN A 140 19.09 -20.58 -16.64
CA ASN A 140 20.36 -19.85 -16.64
C ASN A 140 20.44 -18.70 -17.67
N MET A 141 19.44 -18.54 -18.54
CA MET A 141 19.37 -17.43 -19.53
C MET A 141 18.60 -16.22 -18.98
N ASP A 142 17.71 -16.40 -18.01
CA ASP A 142 16.87 -15.33 -17.44
C ASP A 142 17.53 -14.59 -16.26
N SER A 143 18.67 -15.11 -15.77
CA SER A 143 19.46 -14.55 -14.67
C SER A 143 20.37 -13.38 -15.07
N ASN A 144 20.63 -13.20 -16.37
CA ASN A 144 21.47 -12.11 -16.90
C ASN A 144 20.68 -10.84 -17.24
N VAL A 145 19.36 -10.84 -17.10
CA VAL A 145 18.53 -9.65 -17.36
C VAL A 145 18.54 -8.77 -16.11
N LYS A 146 18.99 -7.52 -16.28
CA LYS A 146 18.90 -6.50 -15.24
C LYS A 146 17.43 -6.09 -15.02
N LYS A 147 16.81 -6.68 -13.99
CA LYS A 147 15.40 -6.43 -13.60
C LYS A 147 15.27 -5.29 -12.57
N TYR A 148 16.35 -4.99 -11.84
CA TYR A 148 16.38 -4.03 -10.74
C TYR A 148 17.56 -3.07 -10.88
N ASP A 149 17.52 -1.99 -10.10
CA ASP A 149 18.64 -1.07 -9.96
C ASP A 149 19.82 -1.73 -9.20
N SER A 150 20.96 -1.03 -9.12
CA SER A 150 22.16 -1.50 -8.44
C SER A 150 21.95 -1.82 -6.96
N THR A 151 21.01 -1.17 -6.29
CA THR A 151 20.70 -1.42 -4.86
C THR A 151 19.64 -2.51 -4.65
N GLY A 152 18.85 -2.83 -5.68
CA GLY A 152 17.72 -3.76 -5.60
C GLY A 152 16.44 -3.15 -5.01
N MET A 153 16.38 -1.83 -4.86
CA MET A 153 15.26 -1.11 -4.22
C MET A 153 14.15 -0.73 -5.20
N PHE A 154 14.45 -0.67 -6.50
CA PHE A 154 13.52 -0.24 -7.54
C PHE A 154 13.57 -1.15 -8.77
N HIS A 155 12.44 -1.29 -9.46
CA HIS A 155 12.37 -1.93 -10.77
C HIS A 155 13.06 -1.05 -11.81
N TRP A 156 13.89 -1.67 -12.64
CA TRP A 156 14.70 -0.99 -13.63
C TRP A 156 14.52 -1.64 -15.00
N CYS A 157 14.60 -0.84 -16.06
CA CYS A 157 14.72 -1.33 -17.42
C CYS A 157 15.79 -0.57 -18.21
N ALA A 158 16.19 -1.16 -19.33
CA ALA A 158 17.05 -0.49 -20.29
C ALA A 158 16.45 0.86 -20.71
N ALA A 159 17.33 1.84 -20.91
CA ALA A 159 16.96 3.19 -21.33
C ALA A 159 16.12 3.14 -22.61
N LYS A 160 14.92 3.73 -22.56
CA LYS A 160 14.01 3.82 -23.70
C LYS A 160 14.11 5.18 -24.36
N GLU A 161 14.18 5.17 -25.68
CA GLU A 161 13.94 6.37 -26.50
C GLU A 161 12.52 6.86 -26.28
N ILE A 162 12.32 8.19 -26.25
CA ILE A 162 11.04 8.79 -25.90
C ILE A 162 9.96 8.43 -26.93
N GLU A 163 10.33 8.26 -28.20
CA GLU A 163 9.44 7.89 -29.29
C GLU A 163 8.76 6.53 -29.06
N LYS A 164 9.41 5.63 -28.31
CA LYS A 164 8.86 4.29 -28.01
C LYS A 164 7.79 4.31 -26.92
N VAL A 165 7.67 5.40 -26.17
CA VAL A 165 6.69 5.55 -25.08
C VAL A 165 5.60 6.56 -25.39
N ILE A 166 5.79 7.37 -26.44
CA ILE A 166 4.77 8.30 -26.93
C ILE A 166 3.66 7.50 -27.59
N LEU A 167 2.44 7.76 -27.16
CA LEU A 167 1.22 7.24 -27.74
C LEU A 167 0.50 8.38 -28.45
N THR A 168 -0.03 8.10 -29.64
CA THR A 168 -1.06 8.94 -30.24
C THR A 168 -2.40 8.71 -29.52
N ARG A 169 -3.33 9.65 -29.66
CA ARG A 169 -4.69 9.50 -29.11
C ARG A 169 -5.37 8.20 -29.56
N SER A 170 -5.18 7.81 -30.83
CA SER A 170 -5.74 6.57 -31.38
C SER A 170 -5.09 5.33 -30.78
N GLU A 171 -3.77 5.30 -30.62
CA GLU A 171 -3.05 4.18 -29.98
C GLU A 171 -3.42 4.03 -28.51
N ALA A 172 -3.56 5.16 -27.79
CA ALA A 172 -4.04 5.16 -26.42
C ALA A 172 -5.45 4.56 -26.33
N ALA A 173 -6.37 4.98 -27.20
CA ALA A 173 -7.74 4.45 -27.23
C ALA A 173 -7.82 2.96 -27.61
N MET A 174 -6.89 2.47 -28.44
CA MET A 174 -6.77 1.04 -28.76
C MET A 174 -6.18 0.22 -27.61
N THR A 175 -5.39 0.86 -26.74
CA THR A 175 -4.76 0.22 -25.58
C THR A 175 -5.69 0.34 -24.39
N VAL A 176 -6.47 -0.71 -24.11
CA VAL A 176 -7.37 -0.72 -22.95
C VAL A 176 -6.55 -0.80 -21.65
N LEU A 177 -6.30 0.36 -21.06
CA LEU A 177 -5.64 0.50 -19.77
C LEU A 177 -6.69 0.56 -18.66
N SER A 178 -6.53 -0.29 -17.65
CA SER A 178 -7.36 -0.33 -16.45
C SER A 178 -6.47 -0.55 -15.23
N GLY A 179 -6.81 0.05 -14.09
CA GLY A 179 -5.99 -0.01 -12.89
C GLY A 179 -4.62 0.63 -13.09
N HIS A 180 -4.60 1.81 -13.70
CA HIS A 180 -3.40 2.57 -14.05
C HIS A 180 -3.43 3.98 -13.41
N VAL A 181 -2.30 4.67 -13.42
CA VAL A 181 -2.18 6.05 -12.91
C VAL A 181 -2.10 7.01 -14.08
N VAL A 182 -2.97 8.01 -14.11
CA VAL A 182 -2.91 9.12 -15.07
C VAL A 182 -2.27 10.32 -14.38
N VAL A 183 -1.23 10.89 -14.97
CA VAL A 183 -0.55 12.08 -14.43
C VAL A 183 -0.74 13.23 -15.40
N CYS A 184 -1.65 14.13 -15.04
CA CYS A 184 -1.98 15.35 -15.76
C CYS A 184 -0.98 16.45 -15.38
N ILE A 185 -0.21 16.93 -16.34
CA ILE A 185 0.85 17.91 -16.10
C ILE A 185 0.57 19.18 -16.90
N PHE A 186 0.56 20.30 -16.20
CA PHE A 186 0.59 21.64 -16.78
C PHE A 186 2.03 22.16 -16.77
N GLY A 187 2.65 22.24 -17.94
CA GLY A 187 4.01 22.74 -18.09
C GLY A 187 4.31 23.08 -19.54
N ASP A 188 5.23 24.03 -19.72
CA ASP A 188 5.71 24.56 -20.99
C ASP A 188 7.26 24.51 -21.05
N VAL A 189 7.83 25.07 -22.12
CA VAL A 189 9.30 25.04 -22.34
C VAL A 189 10.07 25.87 -21.31
N SER A 190 9.43 26.91 -20.76
CA SER A 190 10.00 27.82 -19.76
C SER A 190 9.71 27.42 -18.31
N SER A 191 8.75 26.53 -18.07
CA SER A 191 8.41 26.08 -16.71
C SER A 191 9.58 25.40 -16.01
N ALA A 192 9.62 25.52 -14.69
CA ALA A 192 10.57 24.78 -13.86
C ALA A 192 10.30 23.27 -13.92
N LEU A 193 11.34 22.46 -13.76
CA LEU A 193 11.18 21.01 -13.68
C LEU A 193 10.60 20.65 -12.30
N ILE A 194 9.53 19.86 -12.28
CA ILE A 194 8.94 19.32 -11.05
C ILE A 194 9.83 18.23 -10.49
N GLY A 195 10.42 17.41 -11.37
CA GLY A 195 11.17 16.22 -11.00
C GLY A 195 10.27 15.01 -10.78
N LEU A 196 9.53 14.64 -11.82
CA LEU A 196 8.59 13.51 -11.89
C LEU A 196 9.23 12.17 -11.51
N ARG A 197 10.57 12.06 -11.55
CA ARG A 197 11.32 10.94 -10.98
C ARG A 197 10.87 10.63 -9.54
N ASN A 198 10.62 11.65 -8.73
CA ASN A 198 10.20 11.50 -7.33
C ASN A 198 8.78 10.94 -7.18
N LEU A 199 7.93 11.09 -8.19
CA LEU A 199 6.60 10.47 -8.26
C LEU A 199 6.68 9.02 -8.77
N VAL A 200 7.48 8.77 -9.81
CA VAL A 200 7.57 7.44 -10.46
C VAL A 200 8.36 6.45 -9.61
N MET A 201 9.45 6.88 -8.97
CA MET A 201 10.36 6.00 -8.24
C MET A 201 9.64 5.21 -7.12
N PRO A 202 8.82 5.81 -6.23
CA PRO A 202 8.07 5.04 -5.22
C PRO A 202 7.05 4.07 -5.83
N LEU A 203 6.41 4.44 -6.93
CA LEU A 203 5.49 3.57 -7.69
C LEU A 203 6.19 2.44 -8.46
N ARG A 204 7.52 2.39 -8.40
CA ARG A 204 8.38 1.36 -8.97
C ARG A 204 9.24 0.67 -7.92
N ALA A 205 8.88 0.79 -6.64
CA ALA A 205 9.56 0.09 -5.56
C ALA A 205 9.54 -1.44 -5.76
N SER A 206 10.65 -2.10 -5.39
CA SER A 206 10.88 -3.52 -5.64
C SER A 206 10.09 -4.47 -4.72
N ASN A 207 9.40 -3.92 -3.72
CA ASN A 207 8.41 -4.58 -2.85
C ASN A 207 7.04 -4.78 -3.54
N PHE A 208 6.90 -4.35 -4.80
CA PHE A 208 5.83 -4.78 -5.70
C PHE A 208 6.34 -5.81 -6.70
N HIS A 209 5.49 -6.77 -7.05
CA HIS A 209 5.75 -7.63 -8.19
C HIS A 209 5.56 -6.87 -9.49
N TYR A 210 6.26 -7.27 -10.56
CA TYR A 210 6.18 -6.57 -11.85
C TYR A 210 4.75 -6.48 -12.40
N HIS A 211 3.92 -7.51 -12.16
CA HIS A 211 2.52 -7.53 -12.59
C HIS A 211 1.62 -6.62 -11.73
N GLU A 212 1.96 -6.37 -10.46
CA GLU A 212 1.24 -5.45 -9.57
C GLU A 212 1.54 -3.97 -9.90
N LEU A 213 2.66 -3.69 -10.59
CA LEU A 213 3.02 -2.33 -10.97
C LEU A 213 1.96 -1.68 -11.84
N LYS A 214 1.48 -0.52 -11.40
CA LYS A 214 0.54 0.34 -12.10
C LYS A 214 1.24 1.00 -13.29
N HIS A 215 0.61 0.92 -14.46
CA HIS A 215 1.08 1.65 -15.64
C HIS A 215 0.87 3.15 -15.41
N ILE A 216 1.85 3.98 -15.77
CA ILE A 216 1.77 5.44 -15.60
C ILE A 216 1.65 6.07 -16.98
N VAL A 217 0.61 6.89 -17.18
CA VAL A 217 0.41 7.65 -18.42
C VAL A 217 0.50 9.14 -18.10
N PHE A 218 1.52 9.80 -18.63
CA PHE A 218 1.66 11.26 -18.55
C PHE A 218 0.83 11.92 -19.65
N VAL A 219 -0.02 12.88 -19.28
CA VAL A 219 -0.82 13.69 -20.22
C VAL A 219 -0.39 15.15 -20.06
N GLY A 220 0.20 15.72 -21.10
CA GLY A 220 0.71 17.10 -21.05
C GLY A 220 1.56 17.48 -22.26
N SER A 221 2.22 18.64 -22.17
CA SER A 221 3.11 19.12 -23.23
C SER A 221 4.31 18.19 -23.42
N ILE A 222 4.50 17.72 -24.65
CA ILE A 222 5.66 16.89 -24.99
C ILE A 222 6.98 17.66 -24.85
N GLU A 223 6.96 18.97 -25.04
CA GLU A 223 8.16 19.81 -24.94
C GLU A 223 8.66 19.88 -23.49
N TYR A 224 7.75 19.95 -22.53
CA TYR A 224 8.07 19.84 -21.11
C TYR A 224 8.58 18.44 -20.77
N LEU A 225 7.83 17.40 -21.16
CA LEU A 225 8.14 16.01 -20.81
C LEU A 225 9.47 15.53 -21.41
N LYS A 226 9.89 16.04 -22.58
CA LYS A 226 11.21 15.77 -23.16
C LYS A 226 12.34 16.18 -22.23
N ARG A 227 12.21 17.30 -21.51
CA ARG A 227 13.23 17.79 -20.56
C ARG A 227 13.34 16.92 -19.32
N GLU A 228 12.23 16.29 -18.90
CA GLU A 228 12.20 15.39 -17.74
C GLU A 228 12.55 13.93 -18.08
N TRP A 229 12.42 13.53 -19.36
CA TRP A 229 12.52 12.14 -19.79
C TRP A 229 13.85 11.46 -19.45
N GLU A 230 14.95 12.22 -19.46
CA GLU A 230 16.28 11.72 -19.07
C GLU A 230 16.31 11.11 -17.68
N THR A 231 15.40 11.52 -16.79
CA THR A 231 15.31 10.96 -15.43
C THR A 231 14.31 9.80 -15.31
N LEU A 232 13.51 9.56 -16.35
CA LEU A 232 12.38 8.63 -16.35
C LEU A 232 12.58 7.39 -17.24
N HIS A 233 13.45 7.49 -18.24
CA HIS A 233 13.65 6.48 -19.28
C HIS A 233 14.10 5.08 -18.83
N ASN A 234 14.49 4.92 -17.55
CA ASN A 234 14.85 3.65 -16.94
C ASN A 234 13.70 2.97 -16.18
N PHE A 235 12.50 3.56 -16.14
CA PHE A 235 11.36 2.95 -15.45
C PHE A 235 10.47 2.12 -16.39
N PRO A 236 10.01 0.93 -15.96
CA PRO A 236 9.08 0.14 -16.73
C PRO A 236 7.67 0.74 -16.70
N LYS A 237 6.82 0.35 -17.67
CA LYS A 237 5.38 0.71 -17.70
C LYS A 237 5.09 2.22 -17.60
N VAL A 238 5.81 3.02 -18.38
CA VAL A 238 5.60 4.47 -18.49
C VAL A 238 5.24 4.78 -19.95
N SER A 239 4.20 5.59 -20.14
CA SER A 239 3.75 6.09 -21.44
C SER A 239 3.49 7.59 -21.37
N ILE A 240 3.57 8.26 -22.53
CA ILE A 240 3.30 9.68 -22.68
C ILE A 240 2.22 9.85 -23.74
N LEU A 241 1.15 10.59 -23.42
CA LEU A 241 0.18 11.08 -24.38
C LEU A 241 0.40 12.60 -24.55
N PRO A 242 1.01 13.05 -25.65
CA PRO A 242 1.12 14.47 -25.96
C PRO A 242 -0.26 15.11 -26.10
N GLY A 243 -0.55 16.11 -25.28
CA GLY A 243 -1.86 16.76 -25.27
C GLY A 243 -2.01 17.75 -24.12
N THR A 244 -3.24 17.99 -23.69
CA THR A 244 -3.54 18.83 -22.53
C THR A 244 -4.54 18.14 -21.61
N PRO A 245 -4.36 18.19 -20.27
CA PRO A 245 -5.34 17.66 -19.33
C PRO A 245 -6.73 18.31 -19.44
N LEU A 246 -6.85 19.51 -20.03
CA LEU A 246 -8.15 20.16 -20.25
C LEU A 246 -8.93 19.53 -21.42
N SER A 247 -8.27 18.77 -22.28
CA SER A 247 -8.88 18.09 -23.42
C SER A 247 -9.54 16.79 -22.98
N ARG A 248 -10.88 16.80 -22.90
CA ARG A 248 -11.68 15.60 -22.61
C ARG A 248 -11.43 14.45 -23.60
N ALA A 249 -11.02 14.76 -24.83
CA ALA A 249 -10.70 13.75 -25.84
C ALA A 249 -9.44 12.96 -25.45
N ASP A 250 -8.43 13.62 -24.90
CA ASP A 250 -7.20 12.99 -24.44
C ASP A 250 -7.46 12.18 -23.16
N LEU A 251 -8.23 12.73 -22.22
CA LEU A 251 -8.63 12.03 -20.99
C LEU A 251 -9.50 10.78 -21.26
N ARG A 252 -10.39 10.83 -22.26
CA ARG A 252 -11.14 9.64 -22.70
C ARG A 252 -10.25 8.61 -23.36
N ALA A 253 -9.29 9.03 -24.19
CA ALA A 253 -8.38 8.11 -24.86
C ALA A 253 -7.50 7.30 -23.90
N VAL A 254 -7.15 7.87 -22.75
CA VAL A 254 -6.41 7.13 -21.69
C VAL A 254 -7.32 6.31 -20.77
N ASN A 255 -8.63 6.29 -21.00
CA ASN A 255 -9.61 5.61 -20.13
C ASN A 255 -9.54 6.07 -18.67
N ILE A 256 -9.60 7.40 -18.44
CA ILE A 256 -9.53 7.98 -17.09
C ILE A 256 -10.58 7.42 -16.12
N ASN A 257 -11.74 6.99 -16.61
CA ASN A 257 -12.79 6.34 -15.82
C ASN A 257 -12.39 4.95 -15.26
N LEU A 258 -11.31 4.35 -15.76
CA LEU A 258 -10.78 3.07 -15.30
C LEU A 258 -9.40 3.21 -14.61
N CYS A 259 -8.98 4.44 -14.31
CA CYS A 259 -7.74 4.69 -13.58
C CYS A 259 -7.91 4.42 -12.07
N ASP A 260 -6.84 3.99 -11.41
CA ASP A 260 -6.83 3.88 -9.94
C ASP A 260 -6.61 5.24 -9.26
N MET A 261 -5.94 6.15 -9.96
CA MET A 261 -5.69 7.51 -9.48
C MET A 261 -5.34 8.44 -10.65
N CYS A 262 -5.94 9.62 -10.67
CA CYS A 262 -5.53 10.74 -11.51
C CYS A 262 -4.78 11.76 -10.64
N VAL A 263 -3.53 12.06 -10.99
CA VAL A 263 -2.68 13.04 -10.30
C VAL A 263 -2.62 14.31 -11.16
N ILE A 264 -2.91 15.47 -10.60
CA ILE A 264 -2.88 16.75 -11.30
C ILE A 264 -1.80 17.65 -10.68
N LEU A 265 -0.81 18.01 -11.50
CA LEU A 265 0.37 18.80 -11.12
C LEU A 265 0.53 20.02 -12.03
N SER A 266 1.09 21.09 -11.50
CA SER A 266 1.42 22.29 -12.28
C SER A 266 2.86 22.74 -12.07
N ALA A 267 3.61 22.81 -13.17
CA ALA A 267 4.95 23.39 -13.23
C ALA A 267 4.94 24.91 -13.45
N ASN A 268 3.77 25.48 -13.75
CA ASN A 268 3.58 26.89 -14.12
C ASN A 268 3.38 27.83 -12.93
N GLN A 269 3.36 27.30 -11.71
CA GLN A 269 3.04 28.03 -10.48
C GLN A 269 3.96 29.24 -10.25
N ASN A 270 5.23 29.15 -10.63
CA ASN A 270 6.23 30.20 -10.39
C ASN A 270 6.14 31.41 -11.34
N ASN A 271 5.38 31.30 -12.44
CA ASN A 271 5.32 32.33 -13.49
C ASN A 271 4.11 33.28 -13.34
N ILE A 272 3.27 33.10 -12.31
CA ILE A 272 2.04 33.85 -12.10
C ILE A 272 2.21 34.77 -10.90
N ASP A 273 2.11 36.08 -11.14
CA ASP A 273 2.28 37.13 -10.11
C ASP A 273 1.16 37.14 -9.07
N ASP A 274 -0.06 36.74 -9.45
CA ASP A 274 -1.20 36.62 -8.55
C ASP A 274 -1.23 35.23 -7.90
N THR A 275 -0.93 35.19 -6.61
CA THR A 275 -0.89 33.96 -5.80
C THR A 275 -2.22 33.21 -5.76
N SER A 276 -3.35 33.91 -5.94
CA SER A 276 -4.67 33.26 -5.97
C SER A 276 -4.91 32.49 -7.28
N LEU A 277 -4.26 32.90 -8.37
CA LEU A 277 -4.46 32.34 -9.71
C LEU A 277 -3.48 31.22 -10.05
N GLN A 278 -2.53 30.89 -9.16
CA GLN A 278 -1.52 29.87 -9.38
C GLN A 278 -2.13 28.47 -9.61
N ASP A 279 -3.24 28.16 -8.94
CA ASP A 279 -3.89 26.85 -8.99
C ASP A 279 -5.00 26.74 -10.05
N LYS A 280 -5.21 27.78 -10.87
CA LYS A 280 -6.35 27.85 -11.81
C LYS A 280 -6.42 26.64 -12.74
N GLU A 281 -5.28 26.19 -13.26
CA GLU A 281 -5.23 25.07 -14.22
C GLU A 281 -5.55 23.75 -13.54
N CYS A 282 -5.02 23.55 -12.33
CA CYS A 282 -5.26 22.37 -11.50
C CYS A 282 -6.74 22.23 -11.11
N ILE A 283 -7.36 23.32 -10.65
CA ILE A 283 -8.79 23.34 -10.28
C ILE A 283 -9.67 23.11 -11.51
N LEU A 284 -9.41 23.82 -12.61
CA LEU A 284 -10.18 23.65 -13.84
C LEU A 284 -10.10 22.22 -14.38
N ALA A 285 -8.92 21.60 -14.34
CA ALA A 285 -8.77 20.19 -14.73
C ALA A 285 -9.56 19.24 -13.83
N SER A 286 -9.52 19.45 -12.52
CA SER A 286 -10.25 18.66 -11.53
C SER A 286 -11.77 18.71 -11.78
N LEU A 287 -12.31 19.93 -11.92
CA LEU A 287 -13.73 20.14 -12.21
C LEU A 287 -14.13 19.62 -13.60
N ASN A 288 -13.22 19.73 -14.58
CA ASN A 288 -13.44 19.19 -15.91
C ASN A 288 -13.59 17.67 -15.87
N ILE A 289 -12.73 16.96 -15.13
CA ILE A 289 -12.83 15.50 -14.97
C ILE A 289 -14.11 15.12 -14.23
N LYS A 290 -14.42 15.79 -13.10
CA LYS A 290 -15.64 15.50 -12.31
C LYS A 290 -16.92 15.66 -13.13
N SER A 291 -16.95 16.60 -14.08
CA SER A 291 -18.10 16.85 -14.97
C SER A 291 -18.17 15.95 -16.21
N MET A 292 -17.23 15.03 -16.41
CA MET A 292 -17.29 14.06 -17.51
C MET A 292 -18.37 12.99 -17.23
N GLN A 293 -18.97 12.50 -18.32
CA GLN A 293 -19.87 11.34 -18.31
C GLN A 293 -19.32 10.28 -19.25
N PHE A 294 -19.52 9.02 -18.87
CA PHE A 294 -19.03 7.84 -19.58
C PHE A 294 -20.18 6.87 -19.82
N ASP A 295 -20.24 6.32 -21.03
CA ASP A 295 -21.24 5.32 -21.39
C ASP A 295 -20.75 3.92 -21.01
N ASP A 296 -21.57 3.15 -20.29
CA ASP A 296 -21.27 1.79 -19.82
C ASP A 296 -21.04 0.75 -20.93
N SER A 297 -21.25 1.13 -22.20
CA SER A 297 -21.07 0.29 -23.38
C SER A 297 -19.64 -0.26 -23.54
N ILE A 298 -18.63 0.37 -22.94
CA ILE A 298 -17.23 -0.10 -23.04
C ILE A 298 -16.97 -1.34 -22.15
N GLY A 299 -17.70 -1.50 -21.03
CA GLY A 299 -17.59 -2.68 -20.17
C GLY A 299 -18.25 -3.94 -20.75
N VAL A 300 -19.13 -3.79 -21.75
CA VAL A 300 -19.88 -4.90 -22.38
C VAL A 300 -19.09 -5.53 -23.54
N LEU A 301 -18.14 -4.81 -24.15
CA LEU A 301 -17.37 -5.31 -25.29
C LEU A 301 -16.32 -6.37 -24.93
N GLN A 302 -15.98 -6.56 -23.65
CA GLN A 302 -15.17 -7.71 -23.22
C GLN A 302 -15.95 -9.04 -23.16
N ALA A 303 -17.28 -9.04 -23.31
CA ALA A 303 -18.09 -10.25 -23.28
C ALA A 303 -18.39 -10.86 -24.67
N ASN A 304 -18.05 -10.19 -25.78
CA ASN A 304 -18.39 -10.62 -27.14
C ASN A 304 -17.20 -11.14 -27.96
N SER A 305 -16.24 -11.81 -27.32
CA SER A 305 -15.20 -12.57 -28.02
C SER A 305 -15.41 -14.09 -27.94
N GLN A 306 -16.65 -14.60 -27.97
CA GLN A 306 -16.91 -15.99 -28.36
C GLN A 306 -18.25 -16.17 -29.08
N GLY A 307 -18.18 -16.72 -30.30
CA GLY A 307 -19.10 -17.77 -30.73
C GLY A 307 -20.40 -17.34 -31.42
N PHE A 308 -20.39 -17.43 -32.74
CA PHE A 308 -21.58 -17.67 -33.56
C PHE A 308 -22.46 -18.77 -32.94
N THR A 309 -23.72 -18.48 -32.59
CA THR A 309 -24.71 -19.47 -32.15
C THR A 309 -25.70 -19.72 -33.29
N PRO A 310 -25.97 -20.98 -33.70
CA PRO A 310 -26.97 -21.25 -34.73
C PRO A 310 -28.40 -21.08 -34.20
N PRO A 311 -29.39 -20.80 -35.06
CA PRO A 311 -30.77 -20.60 -34.64
C PRO A 311 -31.42 -21.92 -34.21
N GLY A 312 -32.00 -21.97 -32.99
CA GLY A 312 -32.87 -23.09 -32.58
C GLY A 312 -32.74 -23.63 -31.15
N MET A 313 -32.33 -22.84 -30.15
CA MET A 313 -32.35 -23.29 -28.75
C MET A 313 -32.93 -22.23 -27.81
N ASP A 314 -34.16 -22.48 -27.36
CA ASP A 314 -34.87 -21.68 -26.37
C ASP A 314 -34.16 -21.76 -25.01
N ARG A 315 -33.69 -20.61 -24.51
CA ARG A 315 -33.17 -20.48 -23.14
C ARG A 315 -34.32 -20.12 -22.20
N SER A 316 -34.81 -21.12 -21.47
CA SER A 316 -35.54 -20.89 -20.21
C SER A 316 -34.72 -21.44 -19.06
N SER A 317 -34.64 -20.64 -17.97
CA SER A 317 -34.05 -20.89 -16.64
C SER A 317 -32.69 -20.22 -16.37
N PRO A 318 -32.62 -19.30 -15.38
CA PRO A 318 -31.38 -18.89 -14.73
C PRO A 318 -31.21 -19.69 -13.43
N ASP A 319 -30.20 -20.56 -13.35
CA ASP A 319 -29.72 -21.02 -12.05
C ASP A 319 -28.27 -21.53 -12.11
N ASN A 320 -27.45 -20.89 -11.28
CA ASN A 320 -26.20 -21.34 -10.66
C ASN A 320 -25.14 -22.05 -11.50
N SER A 321 -24.09 -21.29 -11.87
CA SER A 321 -22.72 -21.82 -12.02
C SER A 321 -21.70 -20.87 -11.37
N PRO A 322 -20.77 -21.36 -10.52
CA PRO A 322 -19.81 -20.52 -9.82
C PRO A 322 -18.61 -20.25 -10.73
N VAL A 323 -18.53 -19.05 -11.29
CA VAL A 323 -17.32 -18.58 -11.98
C VAL A 323 -16.51 -17.70 -11.03
N HIS A 324 -15.30 -18.15 -10.76
CA HIS A 324 -14.25 -17.49 -9.99
C HIS A 324 -14.12 -15.97 -10.28
N GLY A 325 -14.46 -15.15 -9.28
CA GLY A 325 -13.46 -14.35 -8.58
C GLY A 325 -12.74 -13.21 -9.29
N MET A 326 -13.37 -12.49 -10.23
CA MET A 326 -12.98 -11.10 -10.51
C MET A 326 -14.17 -10.20 -10.17
N LEU A 327 -14.11 -9.56 -8.99
CA LEU A 327 -14.98 -8.44 -8.65
C LEU A 327 -14.87 -7.42 -9.79
N ARG A 328 -15.96 -7.28 -10.57
CA ARG A 328 -16.09 -6.16 -11.50
C ARG A 328 -16.05 -4.90 -10.64
N GLN A 329 -15.01 -4.09 -10.81
CA GLN A 329 -15.05 -2.69 -10.37
C GLN A 329 -16.37 -2.10 -10.91
N PRO A 330 -17.22 -1.47 -10.08
CA PRO A 330 -18.40 -0.79 -10.60
C PRO A 330 -17.93 0.18 -11.67
N SER A 331 -18.47 0.03 -12.88
CA SER A 331 -18.12 0.89 -14.00
C SER A 331 -18.38 2.34 -13.59
N ILE A 332 -17.34 3.16 -13.57
CA ILE A 332 -17.47 4.58 -13.23
C ILE A 332 -18.19 5.26 -14.40
N THR A 333 -19.49 5.49 -14.22
CA THR A 333 -20.37 6.14 -15.22
C THR A 333 -20.26 7.66 -15.17
N THR A 334 -19.92 8.21 -14.00
CA THR A 334 -19.80 9.65 -13.76
C THR A 334 -18.39 10.02 -13.32
N GLY A 335 -17.86 11.12 -13.83
CA GLY A 335 -16.52 11.61 -13.50
C GLY A 335 -16.33 11.96 -12.02
N VAL A 336 -17.42 12.21 -11.29
CA VAL A 336 -17.41 12.53 -9.85
C VAL A 336 -16.77 11.42 -9.02
N ASN A 337 -16.89 10.16 -9.45
CA ASN A 337 -16.37 9.01 -8.72
C ASN A 337 -14.93 8.62 -9.11
N ILE A 338 -14.30 9.36 -10.04
CA ILE A 338 -12.90 9.13 -10.41
C ILE A 338 -12.00 9.57 -9.25
N PRO A 339 -11.08 8.73 -8.75
CA PRO A 339 -10.11 9.13 -7.74
C PRO A 339 -9.14 10.16 -8.32
N ILE A 340 -9.15 11.37 -7.78
CA ILE A 340 -8.30 12.48 -8.21
C ILE A 340 -7.54 13.01 -7.00
N ILE A 341 -6.24 13.26 -7.15
CA ILE A 341 -5.45 14.05 -6.22
C ILE A 341 -4.86 15.25 -6.96
N THR A 342 -5.10 16.44 -6.41
CA THR A 342 -4.68 17.71 -7.01
C THR A 342 -3.71 18.42 -6.08
N GLU A 343 -2.54 18.77 -6.62
CA GLU A 343 -1.59 19.65 -5.94
C GLU A 343 -2.10 21.10 -5.94
N LEU A 344 -2.06 21.73 -4.78
CA LEU A 344 -2.41 23.13 -4.58
C LEU A 344 -1.25 23.88 -3.90
N VAL A 345 -1.00 25.10 -4.35
CA VAL A 345 -0.05 26.01 -3.71
C VAL A 345 -0.73 26.82 -2.61
N ASN A 346 -1.95 27.32 -2.89
CA ASN A 346 -2.67 28.15 -1.96
C ASN A 346 -3.74 27.33 -1.21
N ASP A 347 -3.67 27.35 0.12
CA ASP A 347 -4.59 26.61 0.98
C ASP A 347 -6.05 27.04 0.78
N THR A 348 -6.31 28.33 0.54
CA THR A 348 -7.68 28.86 0.39
C THR A 348 -8.36 28.39 -0.90
N ASN A 349 -7.58 27.94 -1.88
CA ASN A 349 -8.09 27.45 -3.16
C ASN A 349 -8.70 26.04 -3.06
N VAL A 350 -8.50 25.33 -1.94
CA VAL A 350 -9.03 23.98 -1.71
C VAL A 350 -10.56 23.91 -1.81
N GLN A 351 -11.25 24.97 -1.38
CA GLN A 351 -12.72 25.08 -1.38
C GLN A 351 -13.33 24.97 -2.80
N PHE A 352 -12.55 25.23 -3.85
CA PHE A 352 -13.05 25.17 -5.23
C PHE A 352 -13.08 23.77 -5.83
N LEU A 353 -12.55 22.75 -5.13
CA LEU A 353 -12.49 21.39 -5.64
C LEU A 353 -13.80 20.62 -5.50
N ASP A 354 -14.54 20.83 -4.42
CA ASP A 354 -15.82 20.18 -4.13
C ASP A 354 -16.94 21.21 -4.04
N GLN A 355 -17.98 21.07 -4.87
CA GLN A 355 -19.10 22.03 -4.93
C GLN A 355 -20.23 21.70 -3.96
N ASP A 356 -20.24 20.47 -3.44
CA ASP A 356 -21.18 19.96 -2.42
C ASP A 356 -20.63 20.14 -1.00
N ASP A 357 -19.56 20.92 -0.85
CA ASP A 357 -18.95 21.23 0.44
C ASP A 357 -19.65 22.45 1.05
N ASP A 358 -20.17 22.30 2.27
CA ASP A 358 -20.86 23.36 3.04
C ASP A 358 -19.88 24.09 3.98
N ASP A 359 -18.57 23.82 3.87
CA ASP A 359 -17.52 24.41 4.70
C ASP A 359 -17.43 25.94 4.53
N ASP A 360 -17.20 26.66 5.63
CA ASP A 360 -17.00 28.11 5.64
C ASP A 360 -15.67 28.45 4.92
N PRO A 361 -15.60 29.53 4.11
CA PRO A 361 -14.35 30.00 3.52
C PRO A 361 -13.18 30.19 4.51
N ASP A 362 -13.48 30.44 5.80
CA ASP A 362 -12.48 30.61 6.86
C ASP A 362 -12.05 29.28 7.53
N THR A 363 -12.51 28.13 7.03
CA THR A 363 -12.17 26.80 7.57
C THR A 363 -10.69 26.46 7.33
N GLU A 364 -10.01 25.99 8.37
CA GLU A 364 -8.61 25.56 8.26
C GLU A 364 -8.46 24.37 7.30
N LEU A 365 -7.39 24.36 6.50
CA LEU A 365 -7.17 23.36 5.43
C LEU A 365 -7.43 21.91 5.86
N TYR A 366 -6.97 21.50 7.05
CA TYR A 366 -7.09 20.10 7.49
C TYR A 366 -8.52 19.69 7.90
N LEU A 367 -9.42 20.65 8.10
CA LEU A 367 -10.83 20.42 8.37
C LEU A 367 -11.66 20.38 7.09
N THR A 368 -11.13 20.87 5.97
CA THR A 368 -11.85 20.89 4.69
C THR A 368 -12.10 19.50 4.14
N GLN A 369 -13.27 19.30 3.52
CA GLN A 369 -13.64 18.01 2.94
C GLN A 369 -12.62 17.49 1.91
N PRO A 370 -12.10 18.28 0.95
CA PRO A 370 -11.18 17.77 -0.08
C PRO A 370 -9.87 17.26 0.51
N PHE A 371 -9.38 17.90 1.58
CA PHE A 371 -8.18 17.47 2.30
C PHE A 371 -8.44 16.20 3.11
N ALA A 372 -9.53 16.17 3.90
CA ALA A 372 -9.90 15.02 4.72
C ALA A 372 -10.15 13.75 3.87
N CYS A 373 -10.62 13.92 2.64
CA CYS A 373 -10.82 12.83 1.68
C CYS A 373 -9.55 12.40 0.94
N GLY A 374 -8.46 13.18 1.01
CA GLY A 374 -7.22 12.94 0.28
C GLY A 374 -7.28 13.30 -1.22
N THR A 375 -8.20 14.18 -1.61
CA THR A 375 -8.34 14.67 -2.99
C THR A 375 -7.54 15.93 -3.29
N ALA A 376 -7.11 16.64 -2.24
CA ALA A 376 -6.25 17.81 -2.31
C ALA A 376 -4.97 17.58 -1.51
N PHE A 377 -3.84 18.07 -2.04
CA PHE A 377 -2.58 18.10 -1.32
C PHE A 377 -1.94 19.49 -1.45
N ALA A 378 -1.82 20.19 -0.32
CA ALA A 378 -1.22 21.52 -0.29
C ALA A 378 0.26 21.47 0.08
N VAL A 379 1.07 22.31 -0.57
CA VAL A 379 2.52 22.40 -0.33
C VAL A 379 2.84 22.91 1.09
N SER A 380 1.96 23.72 1.69
CA SER A 380 2.06 24.26 3.06
C SER A 380 2.24 23.18 4.14
N VAL A 381 1.75 21.95 3.90
CA VAL A 381 1.94 20.80 4.81
C VAL A 381 3.43 20.46 4.98
N LEU A 382 4.26 20.71 3.96
CA LEU A 382 5.69 20.46 4.02
C LEU A 382 6.44 21.46 4.91
N ASP A 383 5.91 22.67 5.12
CA ASP A 383 6.50 23.63 6.05
C ASP A 383 6.38 23.14 7.50
N SER A 384 5.25 22.48 7.82
CA SER A 384 5.07 21.84 9.12
C SER A 384 6.09 20.72 9.35
N LEU A 385 6.53 20.02 8.30
CA LEU A 385 7.56 18.98 8.39
C LEU A 385 8.93 19.54 8.80
N MET A 386 9.25 20.79 8.47
CA MET A 386 10.49 21.43 8.92
C MET A 386 10.53 21.55 10.45
N SER A 387 9.42 21.98 11.05
CA SER A 387 9.30 22.07 12.51
C SER A 387 9.39 20.69 13.18
N ALA A 388 8.74 19.67 12.61
CA ALA A 388 8.79 18.30 13.12
C ALA A 388 10.21 17.71 13.07
N THR A 389 10.94 17.98 11.98
CA THR A 389 12.32 17.54 11.79
C THR A 389 13.27 18.21 12.78
N TYR A 390 13.04 19.49 13.11
CA TYR A 390 13.83 20.20 14.11
C TYR A 390 13.70 19.55 15.51
N PHE A 391 12.51 19.12 15.91
CA PHE A 391 12.30 18.47 17.21
C PHE A 391 12.74 17.00 17.24
N ASN A 392 12.66 16.29 16.13
CA ASN A 392 13.09 14.91 16.02
C ASN A 392 13.61 14.61 14.61
N ASP A 393 14.93 14.55 14.49
CA ASP A 393 15.67 14.25 13.27
C ASP A 393 15.22 12.95 12.59
N ASN A 394 14.84 11.94 13.38
CA ASN A 394 14.42 10.64 12.87
C ASN A 394 13.05 10.65 12.16
N ILE A 395 12.22 11.68 12.35
CA ILE A 395 10.90 11.77 11.71
C ILE A 395 11.05 11.91 10.20
N LEU A 396 11.98 12.77 9.75
CA LEU A 396 12.25 12.94 8.34
C LEU A 396 12.74 11.63 7.72
N THR A 397 13.65 10.92 8.39
CA THR A 397 14.15 9.62 7.92
C THR A 397 13.04 8.56 7.84
N LEU A 398 12.12 8.54 8.82
CA LEU A 398 10.97 7.64 8.82
C LEU A 398 10.02 7.94 7.64
N ILE A 399 9.61 9.20 7.49
CA ILE A 399 8.71 9.63 6.42
C ILE A 399 9.34 9.34 5.07
N ARG A 400 10.62 9.68 4.91
CA ARG A 400 11.35 9.41 3.68
C ARG A 400 11.40 7.92 3.37
N THR A 401 11.69 7.06 4.35
CA THR A 401 11.71 5.61 4.15
C THR A 401 10.33 5.05 3.76
N LEU A 402 9.26 5.56 4.39
CA LEU A 402 7.88 5.14 4.14
C LEU A 402 7.36 5.61 2.76
N VAL A 403 7.58 6.88 2.43
CA VAL A 403 7.01 7.54 1.24
C VAL A 403 7.83 7.27 -0.01
N THR A 404 9.16 7.36 0.07
CA THR A 404 10.02 7.20 -1.13
C THR A 404 10.24 5.74 -1.54
N GLY A 405 9.70 4.79 -0.77
CA GLY A 405 9.92 3.36 -1.00
C GLY A 405 11.34 2.91 -0.65
N GLY A 406 12.01 3.60 0.30
CA GLY A 406 13.32 3.25 0.81
C GLY A 406 14.50 3.88 0.06
N ALA A 407 14.47 5.19 -0.21
CA ALA A 407 15.63 5.91 -0.70
C ALA A 407 16.77 5.90 0.35
N THR A 408 17.69 4.95 0.23
CA THR A 408 18.83 4.81 1.13
C THR A 408 19.87 5.91 0.85
N PRO A 409 20.71 6.26 1.84
CA PRO A 409 21.84 7.17 1.60
C PRO A 409 22.79 6.69 0.49
N GLU A 410 22.93 5.37 0.33
CA GLU A 410 23.68 4.76 -0.77
C GLU A 410 23.10 5.11 -2.13
N LEU A 411 21.76 5.04 -2.28
CA LEU A 411 21.11 5.42 -3.51
C LEU A 411 21.25 6.91 -3.80
N GLU A 412 21.19 7.77 -2.77
CA GLU A 412 21.45 9.20 -2.95
C GLU A 412 22.87 9.49 -3.44
N ALA A 413 23.87 8.78 -2.90
CA ALA A 413 25.24 8.93 -3.37
C ALA A 413 25.37 8.55 -4.85
N LEU A 414 24.75 7.44 -5.27
CA LEU A 414 24.73 7.03 -6.67
C LEU A 414 24.02 8.03 -7.58
N ILE A 415 22.88 8.57 -7.15
CA ILE A 415 22.16 9.61 -7.89
C ILE A 415 22.96 10.92 -7.92
N ALA A 416 23.71 11.25 -6.87
CA ALA A 416 24.54 12.45 -6.84
C ALA A 416 25.72 12.38 -7.81
N GLU A 417 26.26 11.18 -8.07
CA GLU A 417 27.37 11.00 -9.02
C GLU A 417 26.92 11.10 -10.48
N GLU A 418 25.73 10.60 -10.82
CA GLU A 418 25.34 10.39 -12.23
C GLU A 418 23.98 10.91 -12.63
N ASN A 419 23.20 11.40 -11.67
CA ASN A 419 21.82 11.83 -11.83
C ASN A 419 20.89 10.79 -12.49
N ALA A 420 21.27 9.51 -12.49
CA ALA A 420 20.57 8.42 -13.16
C ALA A 420 20.54 7.14 -12.30
N LEU A 421 19.49 6.33 -12.50
CA LEU A 421 19.35 5.05 -11.81
C LEU A 421 20.09 3.96 -12.59
N ARG A 422 21.18 3.43 -12.02
CA ARG A 422 21.97 2.37 -12.64
C ARG A 422 21.30 0.99 -12.49
N GLY A 423 21.26 0.22 -13.57
CA GLY A 423 20.79 -1.17 -13.54
C GLY A 423 21.80 -2.13 -12.93
N GLY A 424 21.34 -2.96 -11.99
CA GLY A 424 22.12 -3.97 -11.26
C GLY A 424 21.78 -5.40 -11.66
N TYR A 425 22.72 -6.32 -11.42
CA TYR A 425 22.44 -7.76 -11.47
C TYR A 425 21.77 -8.19 -10.17
N SER A 426 20.83 -9.12 -10.26
CA SER A 426 20.12 -9.63 -9.07
C SER A 426 21.03 -10.60 -8.30
N THR A 427 21.56 -10.14 -7.17
CA THR A 427 22.26 -10.97 -6.18
C THR A 427 21.33 -11.36 -5.05
N PRO A 428 21.64 -12.43 -4.28
CA PRO A 428 20.86 -12.78 -3.08
C PRO A 428 20.71 -11.62 -2.09
N GLN A 429 21.72 -10.76 -1.96
CA GLN A 429 21.66 -9.56 -1.12
C GLN A 429 20.66 -8.53 -1.66
N THR A 430 20.71 -8.21 -2.96
CA THR A 430 19.76 -7.25 -3.56
C THR A 430 18.31 -7.75 -3.52
N LEU A 431 18.09 -9.05 -3.65
CA LEU A 431 16.76 -9.65 -3.55
C LEU A 431 16.22 -9.62 -2.11
N ALA A 432 17.09 -9.71 -1.09
CA ALA A 432 16.70 -9.55 0.31
C ALA A 432 16.27 -8.11 0.64
N ASN A 433 16.84 -7.09 -0.03
CA ASN A 433 16.44 -5.68 0.15
C ASN A 433 14.99 -5.39 -0.28
N ARG A 434 14.36 -6.31 -1.01
CA ARG A 434 12.96 -6.21 -1.46
C ARG A 434 11.96 -6.59 -0.36
N ASP A 435 12.40 -7.32 0.67
CA ASP A 435 11.58 -7.77 1.79
C ASP A 435 11.31 -6.60 2.75
N ARG A 436 10.50 -5.66 2.27
CA ARG A 436 10.09 -4.45 2.97
C ARG A 436 8.59 -4.34 2.91
N CYS A 437 8.01 -3.78 3.96
CA CYS A 437 6.59 -3.50 3.98
C CYS A 437 6.19 -2.53 2.87
N ARG A 438 4.94 -2.66 2.42
CA ARG A 438 4.27 -1.74 1.51
C ARG A 438 2.97 -1.24 2.11
N VAL A 439 2.61 0.00 1.80
CA VAL A 439 1.31 0.56 2.18
C VAL A 439 0.25 -0.01 1.24
N ALA A 440 -0.85 -0.49 1.79
CA ALA A 440 -2.00 -0.99 1.04
C ALA A 440 -3.31 -0.62 1.74
N GLN A 441 -4.40 -0.68 0.97
CA GLN A 441 -5.76 -0.61 1.47
C GLN A 441 -6.42 -1.97 1.33
N LEU A 442 -7.08 -2.45 2.39
CA LEU A 442 -7.89 -3.66 2.37
C LEU A 442 -9.36 -3.32 2.47
N ALA A 443 -10.18 -3.83 1.56
CA ALA A 443 -11.62 -3.76 1.70
C ALA A 443 -12.10 -4.78 2.76
N LEU A 444 -13.03 -4.38 3.62
CA LEU A 444 -13.64 -5.30 4.60
C LEU A 444 -14.74 -6.15 3.98
N LEU A 445 -15.45 -5.64 2.97
CA LEU A 445 -16.56 -6.33 2.31
C LEU A 445 -16.15 -7.75 1.85
N ASP A 446 -14.93 -7.88 1.34
CA ASP A 446 -14.40 -9.11 0.77
C ASP A 446 -13.09 -9.50 1.45
N GLY A 447 -12.99 -10.75 1.90
CA GLY A 447 -11.75 -11.34 2.38
C GLY A 447 -11.83 -11.98 3.77
N PRO A 448 -10.68 -12.30 4.38
CA PRO A 448 -10.59 -13.06 5.64
C PRO A 448 -11.03 -12.27 6.88
N PHE A 449 -11.36 -10.99 6.70
CA PHE A 449 -11.78 -10.06 7.75
C PHE A 449 -13.23 -9.58 7.59
N ALA A 450 -13.97 -10.10 6.60
CA ALA A 450 -15.37 -9.70 6.38
C ALA A 450 -16.26 -10.00 7.59
N ASP A 451 -15.94 -11.08 8.32
CA ASP A 451 -16.58 -11.45 9.58
C ASP A 451 -16.48 -10.38 10.68
N LEU A 452 -15.45 -9.53 10.63
CA LEU A 452 -15.25 -8.44 11.56
C LEU A 452 -15.82 -7.10 11.07
N GLY A 453 -16.24 -7.03 9.79
CA GLY A 453 -16.80 -5.82 9.20
C GLY A 453 -18.23 -5.52 9.67
N ASP A 454 -18.99 -6.54 10.08
CA ASP A 454 -20.38 -6.41 10.53
C ASP A 454 -20.47 -5.98 12.02
N GLY A 455 -20.00 -4.77 12.33
CA GLY A 455 -20.07 -4.20 13.68
C GLY A 455 -18.99 -4.71 14.65
N GLY A 456 -17.90 -5.28 14.13
CA GLY A 456 -16.75 -5.69 14.94
C GLY A 456 -15.90 -4.50 15.40
N CYS A 457 -15.02 -4.76 16.38
CA CYS A 457 -14.09 -3.76 16.91
C CYS A 457 -12.80 -3.69 16.06
N TYR A 458 -12.32 -2.46 15.80
CA TYR A 458 -11.04 -2.23 15.11
C TYR A 458 -9.86 -2.93 15.80
N GLY A 459 -9.86 -3.00 17.13
CA GLY A 459 -8.79 -3.65 17.89
C GLY A 459 -8.68 -5.15 17.64
N ASP A 460 -9.82 -5.83 17.45
CA ASP A 460 -9.84 -7.26 17.14
C ASP A 460 -9.30 -7.52 15.72
N LEU A 461 -9.69 -6.67 14.76
CA LEU A 461 -9.13 -6.65 13.41
C LEU A 461 -7.61 -6.45 13.45
N PHE A 462 -7.14 -5.44 14.18
CA PHE A 462 -5.70 -5.16 14.33
C PHE A 462 -4.94 -6.38 14.86
N CYS A 463 -5.45 -7.02 15.92
CA CYS A 463 -4.82 -8.19 16.51
C CYS A 463 -4.84 -9.40 15.57
N LYS A 464 -5.96 -9.66 14.89
CA LYS A 464 -6.12 -10.77 13.95
C LYS A 464 -5.20 -10.60 12.73
N ALA A 465 -5.16 -9.41 12.15
CA ALA A 465 -4.31 -9.09 10.99
C ALA A 465 -2.81 -9.19 11.33
N LEU A 466 -2.41 -8.67 12.49
CA LEU A 466 -1.02 -8.71 12.93
C LEU A 466 -0.56 -10.15 13.25
N LYS A 467 -1.39 -10.97 13.91
CA LYS A 467 -1.02 -12.36 14.25
C LYS A 467 -0.99 -13.29 13.04
N THR A 468 -1.94 -13.12 12.12
CA THR A 468 -2.13 -14.07 11.02
C THR A 468 -1.26 -13.72 9.82
N TYR A 469 -1.13 -12.43 9.51
CA TYR A 469 -0.47 -11.96 8.28
C TYR A 469 0.72 -11.03 8.52
N ASN A 470 1.06 -10.73 9.79
CA ASN A 470 2.06 -9.70 10.14
C ASN A 470 1.76 -8.33 9.51
N MET A 471 0.48 -8.04 9.33
CA MET A 471 -0.01 -6.79 8.76
C MET A 471 -0.32 -5.80 9.86
N LEU A 472 0.24 -4.60 9.75
CA LEU A 472 0.00 -3.54 10.71
C LEU A 472 -1.07 -2.58 10.18
N CYS A 473 -2.27 -2.61 10.77
CA CYS A 473 -3.32 -1.66 10.47
C CYS A 473 -3.05 -0.34 11.20
N PHE A 474 -3.16 0.80 10.52
CA PHE A 474 -2.87 2.12 11.09
C PHE A 474 -3.96 3.17 10.87
N GLY A 475 -5.03 2.83 10.16
CA GLY A 475 -6.16 3.72 9.96
C GLY A 475 -7.30 3.09 9.17
N ILE A 476 -8.41 3.81 9.10
CA ILE A 476 -9.62 3.47 8.36
C ILE A 476 -9.88 4.57 7.32
N TYR A 477 -10.38 4.20 6.15
CA TYR A 477 -10.84 5.07 5.09
C TYR A 477 -12.33 4.80 4.85
N ARG A 478 -13.15 5.55 5.58
CA ARG A 478 -14.59 5.33 5.75
C ARG A 478 -15.38 6.19 4.79
N LEU A 479 -16.47 5.67 4.23
CA LEU A 479 -17.41 6.47 3.42
C LEU A 479 -18.01 7.60 4.28
N ARG A 480 -18.03 8.81 3.73
CA ARG A 480 -18.57 10.00 4.42
C ARG A 480 -19.98 9.76 4.95
N ASP A 481 -20.84 9.25 4.07
CA ASP A 481 -22.27 9.08 4.36
C ASP A 481 -22.61 7.72 5.00
N ALA A 482 -21.60 6.95 5.46
CA ALA A 482 -21.81 5.62 6.06
C ALA A 482 -22.67 5.63 7.34
N HIS A 483 -22.70 6.75 8.05
CA HIS A 483 -23.43 6.92 9.30
C HIS A 483 -24.88 7.40 9.08
N LEU A 484 -25.24 7.78 7.85
CA LEU A 484 -26.59 8.22 7.50
C LEU A 484 -27.50 7.01 7.28
N SER A 485 -28.74 7.10 7.75
CA SER A 485 -29.74 6.02 7.62
C SER A 485 -30.25 5.83 6.19
N THR A 486 -30.09 6.85 5.33
CA THR A 486 -30.48 6.82 3.92
C THR A 486 -29.28 6.47 3.03
N PRO A 487 -29.39 5.47 2.14
CA PRO A 487 -28.34 5.14 1.19
C PRO A 487 -28.02 6.34 0.27
N SER A 488 -26.84 6.92 0.44
CA SER A 488 -26.31 7.97 -0.43
C SER A 488 -25.53 7.36 -1.60
N GLN A 489 -25.51 8.05 -2.75
CA GLN A 489 -24.66 7.68 -3.88
C GLN A 489 -23.23 8.25 -3.78
N CYS A 490 -22.93 9.01 -2.72
CA CYS A 490 -21.62 9.59 -2.50
C CYS A 490 -20.57 8.50 -2.24
N THR A 491 -19.54 8.44 -3.09
CA THR A 491 -18.43 7.49 -2.94
C THR A 491 -17.23 8.09 -2.20
N LYS A 492 -17.33 9.34 -1.71
CA LYS A 492 -16.25 10.02 -1.00
C LYS A 492 -15.98 9.33 0.33
N ARG A 493 -14.70 9.19 0.65
CA ARG A 493 -14.22 8.56 1.88
C ARG A 493 -13.27 9.51 2.58
N TYR A 494 -13.29 9.51 3.91
CA TYR A 494 -12.39 10.31 4.74
C TYR A 494 -11.48 9.42 5.59
N VAL A 495 -10.33 9.97 6.00
CA VAL A 495 -9.30 9.25 6.73
C VAL A 495 -9.51 9.34 8.24
N ILE A 496 -9.45 8.19 8.91
CA ILE A 496 -9.41 8.07 10.38
C ILE A 496 -8.09 7.40 10.75
N THR A 497 -7.15 8.15 11.32
CA THR A 497 -5.84 7.63 11.72
C THR A 497 -5.88 7.10 13.16
N ASN A 498 -5.25 5.94 13.39
CA ASN A 498 -5.12 5.31 14.71
C ASN A 498 -6.42 5.31 15.56
N PRO A 499 -7.52 4.69 15.07
CA PRO A 499 -8.76 4.63 15.83
C PRO A 499 -8.60 3.82 17.14
N PRO A 500 -9.43 4.11 18.17
CA PRO A 500 -9.42 3.35 19.43
C PRO A 500 -9.72 1.85 19.24
N TYR A 501 -9.39 1.04 20.25
CA TYR A 501 -9.63 -0.41 20.22
C TYR A 501 -11.12 -0.75 19.96
N GLU A 502 -12.02 -0.10 20.70
CA GLU A 502 -13.48 -0.33 20.65
C GLU A 502 -14.17 0.40 19.48
N PHE A 503 -13.40 0.94 18.52
CA PHE A 503 -13.99 1.65 17.40
C PHE A 503 -14.73 0.68 16.47
N GLU A 504 -16.03 0.93 16.26
CA GLU A 504 -16.89 0.07 15.45
C GLU A 504 -16.55 0.17 13.95
N LEU A 505 -16.44 -0.98 13.30
CA LEU A 505 -16.18 -1.12 11.86
C LEU A 505 -17.49 -1.21 11.06
N VAL A 506 -17.44 -0.75 9.81
CA VAL A 506 -18.53 -0.87 8.85
C VAL A 506 -18.04 -1.72 7.66
N PRO A 507 -18.88 -2.59 7.05
CA PRO A 507 -18.43 -3.52 6.00
C PRO A 507 -17.85 -2.81 4.77
N THR A 508 -18.28 -1.58 4.51
CA THR A 508 -17.78 -0.77 3.39
C THR A 508 -16.42 -0.12 3.66
N ASP A 509 -15.86 -0.22 4.86
CA ASP A 509 -14.59 0.43 5.21
C ASP A 509 -13.41 -0.15 4.41
N LEU A 510 -12.46 0.74 4.09
CA LEU A 510 -11.14 0.36 3.60
C LEU A 510 -10.12 0.58 4.72
N ILE A 511 -9.25 -0.39 4.98
CA ILE A 511 -8.30 -0.35 6.10
C ILE A 511 -6.90 -0.07 5.58
N PHE A 512 -6.29 1.00 6.07
CA PHE A 512 -4.88 1.30 5.80
C PHE A 512 -3.98 0.33 6.58
N CYS A 513 -3.11 -0.37 5.87
CA CYS A 513 -2.23 -1.36 6.46
C CYS A 513 -0.84 -1.38 5.82
N LEU A 514 0.13 -1.88 6.59
CA LEU A 514 1.47 -2.22 6.12
C LEU A 514 1.53 -3.72 5.87
N MET A 515 1.50 -4.11 4.60
CA MET A 515 1.62 -5.50 4.16
C MET A 515 3.08 -5.89 4.04
N GLN A 516 3.42 -7.10 4.49
CA GLN A 516 4.72 -7.71 4.21
C GLN A 516 4.86 -8.07 2.73
N PHE A 517 6.09 -8.23 2.27
CA PHE A 517 6.36 -8.72 0.93
C PHE A 517 6.07 -10.23 0.86
N ASP A 518 5.23 -10.66 -0.09
CA ASP A 518 4.95 -12.07 -0.31
C ASP A 518 5.91 -12.66 -1.35
N HIS A 519 6.77 -13.60 -0.94
CA HIS A 519 7.68 -14.29 -1.85
C HIS A 519 6.97 -15.29 -2.79
N ASN A 520 5.77 -15.75 -2.43
CA ASN A 520 5.08 -16.84 -3.14
C ASN A 520 4.28 -16.37 -4.35
N ALA A 521 3.77 -15.13 -4.34
CA ALA A 521 3.01 -14.55 -5.45
C ALA A 521 3.77 -14.55 -6.80
N GLY A 522 5.10 -14.57 -6.79
CA GLY A 522 5.94 -14.68 -7.98
C GLY A 522 6.03 -16.09 -8.60
N GLN A 523 5.83 -17.16 -7.82
CA GLN A 523 6.03 -18.55 -8.26
C GLN A 523 4.73 -19.26 -8.67
N SER A 524 3.58 -18.80 -8.14
CA SER A 524 2.26 -19.44 -8.34
C SER A 524 1.80 -19.49 -9.80
N ARG A 525 2.34 -18.66 -10.69
CA ARG A 525 1.99 -18.67 -12.12
C ARG A 525 2.99 -19.41 -13.01
N ALA A 526 4.22 -19.63 -12.56
CA ALA A 526 5.22 -20.39 -13.32
C ALA A 526 5.00 -21.92 -13.24
N SER A 527 4.28 -22.38 -12.22
CA SER A 527 4.01 -23.81 -11.96
C SER A 527 2.69 -24.32 -12.55
N LEU A 528 1.87 -23.46 -13.15
CA LEU A 528 0.58 -23.83 -13.76
C LEU A 528 0.65 -24.21 -15.25
N SER A 529 1.83 -24.18 -15.88
CA SER A 529 1.98 -24.49 -17.32
C SER A 529 2.42 -25.92 -17.65
N HIS A 530 2.79 -26.77 -16.69
CA HIS A 530 3.16 -28.16 -17.00
C HIS A 530 2.80 -29.15 -15.89
N SER A 531 1.57 -29.68 -15.92
CA SER A 531 1.28 -31.02 -15.36
C SER A 531 0.06 -31.66 -16.03
N SER A 532 0.17 -31.91 -17.33
CA SER A 532 -0.67 -32.89 -18.01
C SER A 532 0.18 -34.11 -18.35
N HIS A 533 0.38 -35.01 -17.38
CA HIS A 533 0.61 -36.42 -17.71
C HIS A 533 0.04 -37.37 -16.65
N SER A 534 -0.82 -38.23 -17.20
CA SER A 534 -1.45 -39.43 -16.68
C SER A 534 -0.55 -40.34 -15.83
N SER A 535 -1.12 -40.90 -14.76
CA SER A 535 -0.79 -42.27 -14.34
C SER A 535 -2.04 -42.98 -13.80
N GLN A 536 -2.47 -43.99 -14.56
CA GLN A 536 -3.35 -45.06 -14.09
C GLN A 536 -2.62 -45.89 -13.04
N SER A 537 -3.29 -46.21 -11.93
CA SER A 537 -3.04 -47.49 -11.24
C SER A 537 -4.29 -47.98 -10.51
N SER A 538 -4.87 -49.02 -11.13
CA SER A 538 -5.53 -50.20 -10.56
C SER A 538 -6.11 -50.19 -9.14
N SER A 539 -7.42 -50.33 -9.10
CA SER A 539 -8.22 -50.90 -8.01
C SER A 539 -8.01 -52.42 -7.87
N LYS A 540 -8.00 -52.93 -6.61
CA LYS A 540 -8.80 -54.09 -6.15
C LYS A 540 -8.51 -54.53 -4.69
N LYS A 541 -9.59 -54.50 -3.90
CA LYS A 541 -10.14 -55.52 -2.96
C LYS A 541 -9.42 -55.90 -1.65
N SER A 542 -10.15 -55.78 -0.54
CA SER A 542 -10.89 -56.87 0.18
C SER A 542 -11.55 -56.30 1.46
N SER A 543 -12.90 -56.25 1.57
CA SER A 543 -13.85 -57.19 2.25
C SER A 543 -13.67 -57.28 3.79
N SER A 544 -14.67 -57.24 4.67
CA SER A 544 -16.06 -57.76 4.67
C SER A 544 -16.84 -57.23 5.91
N VAL A 545 -18.11 -56.78 5.82
CA VAL A 545 -19.43 -57.46 6.00
C VAL A 545 -19.88 -57.75 7.45
N HIS A 546 -21.01 -57.12 7.85
CA HIS A 546 -22.22 -57.69 8.49
C HIS A 546 -23.16 -56.52 8.94
N SER A 547 -24.50 -56.52 8.92
CA SER A 547 -25.58 -57.12 8.10
C SER A 547 -26.95 -56.65 8.66
N ILE A 548 -27.71 -55.87 7.87
CA ILE A 548 -29.18 -55.87 7.49
C ILE A 548 -30.34 -56.02 8.56
N PRO A 549 -31.68 -55.96 8.20
CA PRO A 549 -32.63 -54.89 8.58
C PRO A 549 -34.03 -55.39 9.05
N SER A 550 -35.06 -54.52 9.15
CA SER A 550 -36.53 -54.75 8.88
C SER A 550 -37.36 -53.58 9.46
N THR A 551 -38.52 -53.10 8.97
CA THR A 551 -39.49 -53.50 7.92
C THR A 551 -40.50 -52.36 7.67
N ALA A 552 -41.16 -52.42 6.51
CA ALA A 552 -42.13 -51.47 5.95
C ALA A 552 -43.61 -51.68 6.36
N ASN A 553 -44.44 -50.65 6.17
CA ASN A 553 -45.85 -50.62 5.67
C ASN A 553 -46.42 -49.20 5.89
N ARG A 554 -47.26 -48.54 5.07
CA ARG A 554 -48.25 -48.96 4.05
C ARG A 554 -48.73 -47.71 3.25
N GLN A 555 -49.31 -47.94 2.07
CA GLN A 555 -49.97 -46.98 1.16
C GLN A 555 -51.35 -46.47 1.67
N ASN A 556 -51.73 -45.21 1.37
CA ASN A 556 -52.94 -44.82 0.57
C ASN A 556 -53.31 -43.31 0.64
N ARG A 557 -53.73 -42.78 -0.52
CA ARG A 557 -54.34 -41.46 -0.85
C ARG A 557 -55.87 -41.47 -0.54
N PRO A 558 -56.72 -40.47 -0.91
CA PRO A 558 -56.80 -38.99 -0.74
C PRO A 558 -58.07 -38.53 0.04
N LYS A 559 -58.24 -37.23 0.35
CA LYS A 559 -59.39 -36.36 -0.09
C LYS A 559 -59.49 -34.99 0.62
N SER A 560 -59.67 -33.98 -0.25
CA SER A 560 -60.39 -32.69 -0.13
C SER A 560 -61.05 -32.26 1.19
N ARG A 561 -60.85 -30.97 1.55
CA ARG A 561 -61.97 -30.04 1.78
C ARG A 561 -61.52 -28.57 1.76
N GLU A 562 -62.25 -27.78 0.98
CA GLU A 562 -62.23 -26.32 0.91
C GLU A 562 -62.83 -25.69 2.18
N SER A 563 -62.43 -24.44 2.46
CA SER A 563 -63.34 -23.40 2.96
C SER A 563 -62.78 -22.00 2.64
N ARG A 564 -63.43 -21.31 1.70
CA ARG A 564 -63.40 -19.86 1.48
C ARG A 564 -64.02 -19.12 2.66
N ASP A 565 -63.54 -17.93 3.00
CA ASP A 565 -64.40 -16.73 3.04
C ASP A 565 -63.64 -15.38 3.19
N LYS A 566 -64.02 -14.45 2.29
CA LYS A 566 -64.21 -12.97 2.38
C LYS A 566 -63.04 -12.05 2.81
N GLN A 567 -62.49 -11.23 1.90
CA GLN A 567 -62.93 -9.88 1.46
C GLN A 567 -62.90 -8.77 2.53
N LYS A 568 -62.03 -7.76 2.33
CA LYS A 568 -62.43 -6.37 2.06
C LYS A 568 -61.25 -5.49 1.59
N TYR A 569 -61.47 -4.87 0.44
CA TYR A 569 -60.75 -3.73 -0.14
C TYR A 569 -61.30 -2.43 0.48
N VAL A 570 -60.45 -1.44 0.75
CA VAL A 570 -60.81 -0.01 0.66
C VAL A 570 -59.62 0.74 0.06
N GLN A 571 -59.94 1.50 -0.98
CA GLN A 571 -59.10 2.41 -1.75
C GLN A 571 -59.84 3.76 -1.72
N GLU A 572 -59.16 4.84 -1.36
CA GLU A 572 -59.55 6.24 -1.58
C GLU A 572 -58.22 7.04 -1.54
N GLU A 573 -57.70 7.60 -2.63
CA GLU A 573 -58.10 8.68 -3.54
C GLU A 573 -57.30 9.98 -3.27
N ARG A 574 -56.90 10.57 -4.40
CA ARG A 574 -56.06 11.75 -4.66
C ARG A 574 -56.29 12.98 -3.77
N LEU A 575 -55.18 13.68 -3.49
CA LEU A 575 -54.93 15.05 -4.00
C LEU A 575 -53.42 15.30 -4.11
#